data_AF-A0A7X9LDC8-F1
#
_entry.id   AF-A0A7X9LDC8-F1
#
_cell.length_a   1.000
_cell.length_b   1.000
_cell.length_c   1.000
_cell.angle_alpha   90.00
_cell.angle_beta   90.00
_cell.angle_gamma   90.00
#
_symmetry.space_group_name_H-M   'P 1'
#
loop_
_entity.id
_entity.type
_entity.pdbx_description
1 polymer ?
#
loop_
_entity_poly.entity_id
_entity_poly.type
_entity_poly.pdbx_seq_one_letter_code
_entity_poly.pdbx_strand_id
1 'polypeptide(L)'
;MTNEEHMAKPISKGRRQKSTQERLEDKLKQLAKATENLETLQKRVKSLKDDIAILESKRQQEIMQEYGVDLGELEAILAHHNDEKGGDA
;
A
#
# COMPACT_ATOMS: atom_id res chain seq x y z
N MET A 1 -20.92 -72.97 -13.77
CA MET A 1 -20.46 -72.01 -14.81
C MET A 1 -21.61 -71.03 -14.99
N THR A 2 -21.56 -69.75 -14.67
CA THR A 2 -20.48 -68.80 -14.30
C THR A 2 -21.14 -67.76 -13.40
N ASN A 3 -20.48 -67.41 -12.29
CA ASN A 3 -20.97 -66.43 -11.32
C ASN A 3 -20.98 -65.03 -11.96
N GLU A 4 -22.12 -64.37 -11.85
CA GLU A 4 -22.33 -62.99 -12.30
C GLU A 4 -21.65 -62.05 -11.30
N GLU A 5 -20.38 -61.72 -11.55
CA GLU A 5 -19.64 -60.70 -10.80
C GLU A 5 -20.22 -59.32 -11.09
N HIS A 6 -21.08 -58.84 -10.19
CA HIS A 6 -21.50 -57.45 -10.18
C HIS A 6 -20.30 -56.55 -9.85
N MET A 7 -19.73 -55.96 -10.90
CA MET A 7 -18.73 -54.90 -10.84
C MET A 7 -19.32 -53.67 -10.13
N ALA A 8 -19.15 -53.60 -8.81
CA ALA A 8 -19.45 -52.42 -8.02
C ALA A 8 -18.49 -51.28 -8.42
N LYS A 9 -19.01 -50.31 -9.17
CA LYS A 9 -18.29 -49.05 -9.46
C LYS A 9 -17.97 -48.34 -8.15
N PRO A 10 -16.75 -47.81 -7.95
CA PRO A 10 -16.43 -47.04 -6.76
C PRO A 10 -17.29 -45.78 -6.74
N ILE A 11 -18.16 -45.68 -5.73
CA ILE A 11 -18.96 -44.48 -5.44
C ILE A 11 -17.95 -43.34 -5.24
N SER A 12 -17.90 -42.39 -6.18
CA SER A 12 -17.12 -41.18 -6.00
C SER A 12 -17.61 -40.50 -4.73
N LYS A 13 -16.79 -40.44 -3.68
CA LYS A 13 -17.11 -39.74 -2.44
C LYS A 13 -17.31 -38.27 -2.80
N GLY A 14 -18.58 -37.88 -2.95
CA GLY A 14 -18.97 -36.50 -3.27
C GLY A 14 -18.39 -35.54 -2.24
N ARG A 15 -17.84 -34.43 -2.71
CA ARG A 15 -17.29 -33.37 -1.85
C ARG A 15 -18.37 -32.94 -0.86
N ARG A 16 -18.15 -33.18 0.44
CA ARG A 16 -19.09 -32.78 1.49
C ARG A 16 -19.28 -31.27 1.43
N GLN A 17 -20.54 -30.83 1.46
CA GLN A 17 -20.89 -29.41 1.52
C GLN A 17 -20.38 -28.85 2.84
N LYS A 18 -19.68 -27.71 2.79
CA LYS A 18 -19.11 -27.09 4.00
C LYS A 18 -20.22 -26.64 4.94
N SER A 19 -20.01 -26.87 6.24
CA SER A 19 -20.92 -26.35 7.26
C SER A 19 -20.85 -24.83 7.35
N THR A 20 -21.88 -24.19 7.94
CA THR A 20 -21.85 -22.75 8.21
C THR A 20 -20.65 -22.36 9.07
N GLN A 21 -20.28 -23.20 10.03
CA GLN A 21 -19.12 -22.99 10.90
C GLN A 21 -17.80 -23.05 10.12
N GLU A 22 -17.61 -24.05 9.26
CA GLU A 22 -16.41 -24.16 8.40
C GLU A 22 -16.29 -22.95 7.47
N ARG A 23 -17.41 -22.47 6.92
CA ARG A 23 -17.45 -21.27 6.08
C ARG A 23 -17.10 -20.00 6.87
N LEU A 24 -17.54 -19.90 8.13
CA LEU A 24 -17.22 -18.79 9.02
C LEU A 24 -15.72 -18.77 9.33
N GLU A 25 -15.14 -19.92 9.69
CA GLU A 25 -13.71 -20.05 9.95
C GLU A 25 -12.85 -19.70 8.73
N ASP A 26 -13.27 -20.14 7.54
CA ASP A 26 -12.61 -19.75 6.28
C ASP A 26 -12.64 -18.23 6.08
N LYS A 27 -13.75 -17.56 6.41
CA LYS A 27 -13.89 -16.11 6.28
C LYS A 27 -13.05 -15.37 7.32
N LEU A 28 -12.98 -15.87 8.55
CA LEU A 28 -12.09 -15.32 9.58
C LEU A 28 -10.61 -15.44 9.17
N LYS A 29 -10.21 -16.56 8.57
CA LYS A 29 -8.84 -16.72 8.03
C LYS A 29 -8.56 -15.77 6.87
N GLN A 30 -9.53 -15.60 5.96
CA GLN A 30 -9.41 -14.63 4.85
C GLN A 30 -9.27 -13.20 5.39
N LEU A 31 -10.05 -12.86 6.42
CA LEU A 31 -9.98 -11.55 7.07
C LEU A 31 -8.60 -11.34 7.72
N ALA A 32 -8.10 -12.28 8.51
CA ALA A 32 -6.80 -12.18 9.16
C ALA A 32 -5.67 -11.95 8.14
N LYS A 33 -5.67 -12.71 7.03
CA LYS A 33 -4.69 -12.53 5.96
C LYS A 33 -4.81 -11.16 5.27
N ALA A 34 -6.03 -10.67 5.07
CA ALA A 34 -6.24 -9.35 4.49
C ALA A 34 -5.74 -8.23 5.41
N THR A 35 -5.94 -8.38 6.73
CA THR A 35 -5.44 -7.43 7.74
C THR A 35 -3.91 -7.40 7.79
N GLU A 36 -3.24 -8.55 7.76
CA GLU A 36 -1.78 -8.63 7.71
C GLU A 36 -1.20 -7.95 6.45
N ASN A 37 -1.85 -8.19 5.30
CA ASN A 37 -1.49 -7.53 4.06
C ASN A 37 -1.69 -6.01 4.14
N LEU A 38 -2.79 -5.56 4.76
CA LEU A 38 -3.07 -4.14 4.95
C LEU A 38 -1.99 -3.46 5.80
N GLU A 39 -1.59 -4.08 6.92
CA GLU A 39 -0.51 -3.54 7.77
C GLU A 39 0.82 -3.44 7.00
N THR A 40 1.13 -4.44 6.17
CA THR A 40 2.32 -4.43 5.31
C THR A 40 2.28 -3.29 4.29
N LEU A 41 1.12 -3.09 3.65
CA LEU A 41 0.92 -1.99 2.71
C LEU A 41 1.00 -0.63 3.40
N GLN A 42 0.47 -0.48 4.61
CA GLN A 42 0.56 0.75 5.38
C GLN A 42 2.01 1.11 5.73
N LYS A 43 2.83 0.13 6.13
CA LYS A 43 4.27 0.34 6.34
C LYS A 43 4.96 0.80 5.06
N ARG A 44 4.63 0.20 3.91
CA ARG A 44 5.17 0.61 2.60
C ARG A 44 4.75 2.02 2.22
N VAL A 45 3.49 2.40 2.45
CA VAL A 45 3.00 3.77 2.22
C VAL A 45 3.77 4.77 3.08
N LYS A 46 4.03 4.45 4.35
CA LYS A 46 4.84 5.32 5.22
C LYS A 46 6.27 5.47 4.67
N SER A 47 6.94 4.36 4.34
CA SER A 47 8.28 4.41 3.74
C SER A 47 8.33 5.26 2.48
N LEU A 48 7.35 5.11 1.58
CA LEU A 48 7.30 5.91 0.35
C LEU A 48 7.10 7.40 0.62
N LYS A 49 6.32 7.76 1.64
CA LYS A 49 6.18 9.17 2.05
C LYS A 49 7.50 9.75 2.55
N ASP A 50 8.22 8.98 3.36
CA ASP A 50 9.53 9.39 3.88
C ASP A 50 10.54 9.55 2.72
N ASP A 51 10.57 8.60 1.78
CA ASP A 51 11.42 8.66 0.57
C ASP A 51 11.09 9.87 -0.31
N ILE A 52 9.80 10.17 -0.51
CA ILE A 52 9.35 11.35 -1.27
C ILE A 52 9.88 12.63 -0.61
N ALA A 53 9.72 12.79 0.70
CA ALA A 53 10.18 14.00 1.40
C ALA A 53 11.70 14.20 1.28
N ILE A 54 12.47 13.11 1.30
CA ILE A 54 13.93 13.15 1.08
C ILE A 54 14.24 13.60 -0.35
N LEU A 55 13.56 13.03 -1.35
CA LEU A 55 13.77 13.36 -2.76
C LEU A 55 13.36 14.80 -3.08
N GLU A 56 12.26 15.29 -2.51
CA GLU A 56 11.82 16.68 -2.65
C GLU A 56 12.85 17.64 -2.06
N SER A 57 13.36 17.34 -0.87
CA SER A 57 14.40 18.16 -0.22
C SER A 57 15.68 18.20 -1.06
N LYS A 58 16.11 17.04 -1.59
CA LYS A 58 17.27 16.96 -2.48
C LYS A 58 17.05 17.74 -3.76
N ARG A 59 15.86 17.64 -4.35
CA ARG A 59 15.51 18.37 -5.58
C ARG A 59 15.52 19.88 -5.35
N GLN A 60 15.03 20.35 -4.21
CA GLN A 60 15.11 21.77 -3.85
C GLN A 60 16.57 22.24 -3.75
N GLN A 61 17.45 21.45 -3.15
CA GLN A 61 18.89 21.75 -3.09
C GLN A 61 19.54 21.78 -4.48
N GLU A 62 19.21 20.82 -5.35
CA GLU A 62 19.70 20.80 -6.74
C GLU A 62 19.25 22.05 -7.51
N ILE A 63 17.99 22.46 -7.37
CA ILE A 63 17.46 23.70 -7.97
C ILE A 63 18.26 24.91 -7.47
N MET A 64 18.46 25.04 -6.15
CA MET A 64 19.26 26.15 -5.59
C MET A 64 20.66 26.21 -6.19
N GLN A 65 21.32 25.07 -6.37
CA GLN A 65 22.64 24.99 -7.00
C GLN A 65 22.61 25.36 -8.48
N GLU A 66 21.62 24.90 -9.24
CA GLU A 66 21.45 25.20 -10.68
C GLU A 66 21.30 26.70 -10.94
N TYR A 67 20.53 27.39 -10.08
CA TYR A 67 20.30 28.83 -10.21
C TYR A 67 21.38 29.67 -9.50
N GLY A 68 22.36 29.04 -8.84
CA GLY A 68 23.40 29.73 -8.09
C GLY A 68 22.85 30.57 -6.93
N VAL A 69 21.66 30.22 -6.42
CA VAL A 69 20.97 30.97 -5.37
C VAL A 69 21.24 30.29 -4.03
N ASP A 70 21.82 31.02 -3.09
CA ASP A 70 21.95 30.54 -1.71
C ASP A 70 20.64 30.73 -0.91
N LEU A 71 20.51 30.02 0.22
CA LEU A 71 19.29 30.08 1.03
C LEU A 71 18.98 31.50 1.52
N GLY A 72 20.01 32.28 1.85
CA GLY A 72 19.89 33.66 2.30
C GLY A 72 19.51 34.63 1.18
N GLU A 73 20.02 34.42 -0.03
CA GLU A 73 19.60 35.17 -1.23
C GLU A 73 18.13 34.87 -1.58
N LEU A 74 17.71 33.61 -1.48
CA LEU A 74 16.31 33.23 -1.69
C LEU A 74 15.39 33.86 -0.62
N GLU A 75 15.79 33.82 0.65
CA GLU A 75 15.08 34.48 1.75
C GLU A 75 15.01 35.99 1.56
N ALA A 76 16.09 36.64 1.12
CA ALA A 76 16.13 38.06 0.82
C ALA A 76 15.19 38.43 -0.35
N ILE A 77 15.19 37.65 -1.44
CA ILE A 77 14.27 37.84 -2.58
C ILE A 77 12.81 37.68 -2.14
N LEU A 78 12.50 36.64 -1.35
CA LEU A 78 11.15 36.38 -0.84
C LEU A 78 10.67 37.46 0.13
N ALA A 79 11.53 37.94 1.02
CA ALA A 79 11.22 39.02 1.95
C ALA A 79 10.93 40.33 1.21
N HIS A 80 11.77 40.70 0.23
CA HIS A 80 11.59 41.92 -0.56
C HIS A 80 10.29 41.90 -1.39
N HIS A 81 9.90 40.74 -1.92
CA HIS A 81 8.67 40.59 -2.71
C HIS A 81 7.40 40.50 -1.85
N ASN A 82 7.49 40.07 -0.58
CA ASN A 82 6.36 40.12 0.36
C ASN A 82 6.06 41.56 0.82
N ASP A 83 7.07 42.43 0.87
CA ASP A 83 6.89 43.84 1.19
C ASP A 83 6.26 44.64 0.01
N GLU A 84 6.53 44.24 -1.24
CA GLU A 84 5.97 44.90 -2.43
C GLU A 84 4.53 44.45 -2.77
N LYS A 85 4.14 43.23 -2.42
CA LYS A 85 2.75 42.77 -2.48
C LYS A 85 2.06 43.09 -1.16
N GLY A 86 1.80 44.38 -0.91
CA GLY A 86 1.17 44.91 0.30
C GLY A 86 0.32 43.87 1.04
N GLY A 87 0.85 43.41 2.18
CA GLY A 87 0.16 42.49 3.07
C GLY A 87 -1.15 43.10 3.51
N ASP A 88 -2.27 42.51 3.08
CA ASP A 88 -3.53 42.71 3.76
C ASP A 88 -3.56 41.73 4.94
N ALA A 89 -3.74 42.30 6.13
CA ALA A 89 -3.78 41.61 7.41
C ALA A 89 -5.06 40.77 7.59
#